data_AF-F1D929-F1
#
_entry.id   AF-F1D929-F1
#
_cell.length_a   1.000
_cell.length_b   1.000
_cell.length_c   1.000
_cell.angle_alpha   90.00
_cell.angle_beta   90.00
_cell.angle_gamma   90.00
#
_symmetry.space_group_name_H-M   'P 1'
#
loop_
_entity.id
_entity.type
_entity.pdbx_description
1 polymer ?
#
loop_
_entity_poly.entity_id
_entity_poly.type
_entity_poly.pdbx_seq_one_letter_code
_entity_poly.pdbx_strand_id
1 'polypeptide(L)'
;MSKSYGVTGPVSTADPTTKEISLNESLIQELKGRGSFESESATKKRAEVLSLFQTLVQQFVYEVSISKNMSDGMAKDAGGKIFTFGSYRLGVYGPSSDIDALVVVPRHVTREDFFTTFDKIIRQRSELQEINGVSDAFVPIIKLEFDGISLDLIMARLNVPRVPLDMTLDDKNLLKNLDERDLRSLNGTRVTDEILQLVPKPGVFKHALRCIKLWAQERAVYGNVFGFPGGVAWAMLTARICQLYPNAVSAVIVEKFFNIYTKWNWPQPVLLKAIEDGPLQVRVWNPRLYAHDRQHRMPVITPAYPSMCATHNITSSTQKVILQELTRGSNIMKSILEGEKSWSDLFARHDFFHRYRFYLCVVAATSESAEEHHKWHGFVESKLRQLVIKLESTEGVELAHPYVKDFSNAYVLNDNNPNDVVNAYGSFSGQNLINSLEVLKNEGEENKVIRLTKYYIGLELNLDKRTEGVRKLDIQQPCADFYSICKSFASYKDGITFIHIKNVKLSDLPDDVYLDNETRPKKISKKRKKDLSGDTQKRPKNEITAP
;
A
#
# COMPACT_ATOMS: atom_id res chain seq x y z
N MET A 1 5.28 -33.50 -23.09
CA MET A 1 4.29 -32.41 -23.00
C MET A 1 5.00 -31.16 -22.52
N SER A 2 4.85 -30.01 -23.17
CA SER A 2 5.44 -28.76 -22.66
C SER A 2 4.81 -28.41 -21.31
N LYS A 3 5.63 -28.02 -20.32
CA LYS A 3 5.16 -27.58 -19.01
C LYS A 3 4.12 -26.45 -19.17
N SER A 4 2.88 -26.68 -18.73
CA SER A 4 1.87 -25.62 -18.64
C SER A 4 2.13 -24.80 -17.37
N TYR A 5 2.16 -23.48 -17.50
CA TYR A 5 2.44 -22.58 -16.38
C TYR A 5 1.18 -21.98 -15.75
N GLY A 6 0.03 -22.00 -16.44
CA GLY A 6 -1.20 -21.33 -16.01
C GLY A 6 -2.47 -22.17 -16.19
N VAL A 7 -3.61 -21.58 -15.83
CA VAL A 7 -4.95 -22.20 -15.96
C VAL A 7 -5.48 -22.27 -17.40
N THR A 8 -4.82 -21.58 -18.34
CA THR A 8 -5.09 -21.65 -19.78
C THR A 8 -3.78 -21.82 -20.54
N GLY A 9 -3.84 -22.26 -21.79
CA GLY A 9 -2.71 -22.21 -22.70
C GLY A 9 -2.23 -20.77 -22.98
N PRO A 10 -1.02 -20.61 -23.56
CA PRO A 10 -0.48 -19.31 -23.94
C PRO A 10 -1.32 -18.67 -25.05
N VAL A 11 -1.40 -17.34 -25.07
CA VAL A 11 -2.00 -16.57 -26.17
C VAL A 11 -1.05 -16.51 -27.36
N SER A 12 0.26 -16.39 -27.10
CA SER A 12 1.29 -16.43 -28.13
C SER A 12 2.59 -17.01 -27.58
N THR A 13 3.24 -17.83 -28.38
CA THR A 13 4.58 -18.37 -28.12
C THR A 13 5.64 -17.75 -29.03
N ALA A 14 5.34 -16.65 -29.70
CA ALA A 14 6.28 -15.96 -30.58
C ALA A 14 7.51 -15.47 -29.79
N ASP A 15 8.68 -15.62 -30.41
CA ASP A 15 9.92 -15.03 -29.92
C ASP A 15 9.94 -13.52 -30.17
N PRO A 16 10.67 -12.75 -29.34
CA PRO A 16 10.74 -11.30 -29.46
C PRO A 16 11.44 -10.89 -30.76
N THR A 17 10.90 -9.86 -31.41
CA THR A 17 11.52 -9.19 -32.55
C THR A 17 12.69 -8.29 -32.12
N THR A 18 13.56 -7.91 -33.05
CA THR A 18 14.68 -6.99 -32.79
C THR A 18 14.20 -5.64 -32.22
N LYS A 19 13.05 -5.12 -32.69
CA LYS A 19 12.46 -3.87 -32.17
C LYS A 19 12.03 -4.03 -30.71
N GLU A 20 11.42 -5.16 -30.35
CA GLU A 20 11.00 -5.43 -28.97
C GLU A 20 12.19 -5.64 -28.02
N ILE A 21 13.28 -6.25 -28.51
CA ILE A 21 14.53 -6.39 -27.75
C ILE A 21 15.12 -5.00 -27.44
N SER A 22 15.23 -4.13 -28.44
CA SER A 22 15.73 -2.76 -28.27
C SER A 22 14.85 -1.95 -27.31
N LEU A 23 13.51 -2.09 -27.42
CA LEU A 23 12.57 -1.46 -26.50
C LEU A 23 12.71 -1.99 -25.06
N ASN A 24 13.04 -3.27 -24.90
CA ASN A 24 13.31 -3.87 -23.59
C ASN A 24 14.63 -3.38 -22.99
N GLU A 25 15.66 -3.15 -23.80
CA GLU A 25 16.91 -2.55 -23.34
C GLU A 25 16.68 -1.13 -22.82
N SER A 26 15.92 -0.30 -23.55
CA SER A 26 15.58 1.06 -23.10
C SER A 26 14.75 1.07 -21.83
N LEU A 27 13.84 0.10 -21.64
CA LEU A 27 13.11 -0.09 -20.38
C LEU A 27 14.06 -0.34 -19.22
N ILE A 28 15.03 -1.25 -19.38
CA ILE A 28 15.97 -1.59 -18.33
C ILE A 28 16.85 -0.39 -17.99
N GLN A 29 17.27 0.41 -18.98
CA GLN A 29 18.04 1.63 -18.74
C GLN A 29 17.23 2.69 -17.98
N GLU A 30 15.96 2.90 -18.34
CA GLU A 30 15.08 3.83 -17.59
C GLU A 30 14.90 3.37 -16.13
N LEU A 31 14.68 2.07 -15.90
CA LEU A 31 14.55 1.52 -14.54
C LEU A 31 15.84 1.69 -13.72
N LYS A 32 17.02 1.57 -14.35
CA LYS A 32 18.32 1.86 -13.71
C LYS A 32 18.45 3.34 -13.40
N GLY A 33 18.14 4.22 -14.35
CA GLY A 33 18.20 5.67 -14.19
C GLY A 33 17.30 6.19 -13.06
N ARG A 34 16.20 5.49 -12.77
CA ARG A 34 15.29 5.79 -11.65
C ARG A 34 15.62 5.06 -10.34
N GLY A 35 16.79 4.42 -10.24
CA GLY A 35 17.24 3.78 -9.00
C GLY A 35 16.43 2.55 -8.60
N SER A 36 15.77 1.87 -9.54
CA SER A 36 14.99 0.67 -9.22
C SER A 36 15.88 -0.49 -8.72
N PHE A 37 17.12 -0.56 -9.21
CA PHE A 37 18.08 -1.61 -8.86
C PHE A 37 18.98 -1.16 -7.72
N GLU A 38 19.16 -2.03 -6.74
CA GLU A 38 20.15 -1.85 -5.67
C GLU A 38 21.57 -2.12 -6.18
N SER A 39 22.58 -1.51 -5.55
CA SER A 39 23.98 -1.80 -5.83
C SER A 39 24.38 -3.19 -5.34
N GLU A 40 25.36 -3.81 -6.00
CA GLU A 40 25.86 -5.14 -5.60
C GLU A 40 26.38 -5.17 -4.15
N SER A 41 27.01 -4.07 -3.70
CA SER A 41 27.49 -3.94 -2.32
C SER A 41 26.36 -3.96 -1.28
N ALA A 42 25.28 -3.23 -1.53
CA ALA A 42 24.12 -3.21 -0.64
C ALA A 42 23.38 -4.56 -0.67
N THR A 43 23.28 -5.21 -1.83
CA THR A 43 22.72 -6.56 -1.93
C THR A 43 23.54 -7.59 -1.16
N LYS A 44 24.87 -7.50 -1.22
CA LYS A 44 25.77 -8.33 -0.42
C LYS A 44 25.56 -8.10 1.08
N LYS A 45 25.44 -6.85 1.50
CA LYS A 45 25.16 -6.48 2.90
C LYS A 45 23.85 -7.11 3.40
N ARG A 46 22.78 -7.07 2.60
CA ARG A 46 21.51 -7.75 2.93
C ARG A 46 21.67 -9.26 3.10
N ALA A 47 22.49 -9.91 2.28
CA ALA A 47 22.77 -11.33 2.39
C ALA A 47 23.58 -11.66 3.66
N GLU A 48 24.55 -10.82 4.03
CA GLU A 48 25.33 -10.93 5.27
C GLU A 48 24.41 -10.79 6.50
N VAL A 49 23.53 -9.79 6.51
CA VAL A 49 22.52 -9.61 7.58
C VAL A 49 21.60 -10.84 7.68
N LEU A 50 21.08 -11.37 6.57
CA LEU A 50 20.23 -12.57 6.60
C LEU A 50 20.97 -13.82 7.11
N SER A 51 22.25 -13.98 6.77
CA SER A 51 23.10 -15.06 7.29
C SER A 51 23.28 -14.95 8.81
N LEU A 52 23.48 -13.73 9.31
CA LEU A 52 23.52 -13.47 10.75
C LEU A 52 22.18 -13.81 11.40
N PHE A 53 21.06 -13.33 10.85
CA PHE A 53 19.73 -13.62 11.38
C PHE A 53 19.40 -15.13 11.39
N GLN A 54 19.86 -15.90 10.40
CA GLN A 54 19.74 -17.36 10.45
C GLN A 54 20.47 -17.95 11.67
N THR A 55 21.64 -17.42 12.02
CA THR A 55 22.38 -17.83 13.22
C THR A 55 21.64 -17.42 14.50
N LEU A 56 21.11 -16.20 14.56
CA LEU A 56 20.32 -15.72 15.70
C LEU A 56 19.03 -16.53 15.91
N VAL A 57 18.38 -16.98 14.83
CA VAL A 57 17.21 -17.85 14.90
C VAL A 57 17.56 -19.22 15.50
N GLN A 58 18.70 -19.80 15.11
CA GLN A 58 19.15 -21.06 15.71
C GLN A 58 19.52 -20.90 17.18
N GLN A 59 20.19 -19.79 17.55
CA GLN A 59 20.46 -19.45 18.95
C GLN A 59 19.16 -19.31 19.75
N PHE A 60 18.17 -18.61 19.19
CA PHE A 60 16.86 -18.43 19.81
C PHE A 60 16.16 -19.76 20.09
N VAL A 61 16.04 -20.63 19.09
CA VAL A 61 15.42 -21.94 19.27
C VAL A 61 16.21 -22.79 20.27
N TYR A 62 17.54 -22.74 20.24
CA TYR A 62 18.40 -23.43 21.20
C TYR A 62 18.16 -22.96 22.63
N GLU A 63 18.19 -21.64 22.91
CA GLU A 63 17.99 -21.08 24.25
C GLU A 63 16.60 -21.44 24.83
N VAL A 64 15.55 -21.38 24.01
CA VAL A 64 14.19 -21.79 24.41
C VAL A 64 14.11 -23.31 24.65
N SER A 65 14.86 -24.11 23.89
CA SER A 65 14.90 -25.56 24.09
C SER A 65 15.57 -25.92 25.42
N ILE A 66 16.69 -25.27 25.75
CA ILE A 66 17.39 -25.45 27.03
C ILE A 66 16.52 -25.01 28.21
N SER A 67 15.83 -23.86 28.12
CA SER A 67 14.93 -23.39 29.18
C SER A 67 13.75 -24.33 29.44
N LYS A 68 13.41 -25.18 28.45
CA LYS A 68 12.39 -26.23 28.54
C LYS A 68 12.98 -27.60 28.90
N ASN A 69 14.18 -27.62 29.48
CA ASN A 69 14.88 -28.81 29.99
C ASN A 69 15.22 -29.86 28.92
N MET A 70 15.39 -29.45 27.66
CA MET A 70 15.93 -30.35 26.62
C MET A 70 17.45 -30.50 26.79
N SER A 71 18.00 -31.64 26.41
CA SER A 71 19.46 -31.83 26.38
C SER A 71 20.11 -30.96 25.31
N ASP A 72 21.40 -30.66 25.44
CA ASP A 72 22.17 -29.87 24.46
C ASP A 72 22.05 -30.42 23.03
N GLY A 73 22.13 -31.75 22.86
CA GLY A 73 21.93 -32.40 21.57
C GLY A 73 20.51 -32.19 21.00
N MET A 74 19.48 -32.39 21.82
CA MET A 74 18.10 -32.16 21.39
C MET A 74 17.81 -30.68 21.08
N ALA A 75 18.40 -29.76 21.85
CA ALA A 75 18.27 -28.32 21.64
C ALA A 75 18.94 -27.87 20.33
N LYS A 76 20.09 -28.45 19.96
CA LYS A 76 20.73 -28.21 18.66
C LYS A 76 19.91 -28.81 17.52
N ASP A 77 19.42 -30.04 17.67
CA ASP A 77 18.62 -30.73 16.67
C ASP A 77 17.25 -30.09 16.43
N ALA A 78 16.74 -29.30 17.38
CA ALA A 78 15.50 -28.54 17.23
C ALA A 78 15.57 -27.56 16.05
N GLY A 79 16.75 -27.03 15.74
CA GLY A 79 17.04 -26.25 14.54
C GLY A 79 16.45 -24.84 14.58
N GLY A 80 15.67 -24.48 13.56
CA GLY A 80 15.14 -23.13 13.35
C GLY A 80 15.66 -22.54 12.05
N LYS A 81 14.77 -21.90 11.27
CA LYS A 81 15.11 -21.39 9.94
C LYS A 81 14.44 -20.05 9.65
N ILE A 82 15.20 -19.16 9.02
CA ILE A 82 14.67 -17.92 8.45
C ILE A 82 14.38 -18.11 6.96
N PHE A 83 13.22 -17.65 6.53
CA PHE A 83 12.82 -17.55 5.13
C PHE A 83 12.62 -16.09 4.77
N THR A 84 12.79 -15.74 3.51
CA THR A 84 12.39 -14.43 3.00
C THR A 84 11.12 -14.56 2.17
N PHE A 85 10.34 -13.50 2.10
CA PHE A 85 9.20 -13.41 1.21
C PHE A 85 9.12 -12.00 0.60
N GLY A 86 8.00 -11.67 -0.05
CA GLY A 86 7.75 -10.33 -0.54
C GLY A 86 8.72 -9.87 -1.64
N SER A 87 8.99 -8.55 -1.70
CA SER A 87 9.78 -7.95 -2.77
C SER A 87 11.20 -8.51 -2.83
N TYR A 88 11.80 -8.74 -1.66
CA TYR A 88 13.17 -9.20 -1.53
C TYR A 88 13.32 -10.59 -2.14
N ARG A 89 12.49 -11.54 -1.71
CA ARG A 89 12.49 -12.92 -2.24
C ARG A 89 12.14 -12.99 -3.72
N LEU A 90 11.20 -12.16 -4.18
CA LEU A 90 10.86 -12.04 -5.61
C LEU A 90 12.02 -11.46 -6.45
N GLY A 91 13.01 -10.80 -5.83
CA GLY A 91 14.12 -10.14 -6.53
C GLY A 91 13.74 -8.81 -7.19
N VAL A 92 12.67 -8.16 -6.71
CA VAL A 92 12.12 -6.90 -7.25
C VAL A 92 12.12 -5.76 -6.22
N TYR A 93 12.98 -5.87 -5.21
CA TYR A 93 13.25 -4.85 -4.21
C TYR A 93 14.16 -3.74 -4.77
N GLY A 94 14.06 -2.55 -4.20
CA GLY A 94 14.94 -1.40 -4.47
C GLY A 94 15.74 -1.00 -3.22
N PRO A 95 16.58 0.05 -3.31
CA PRO A 95 17.46 0.46 -2.21
C PRO A 95 16.76 0.73 -0.88
N SER A 96 15.55 1.32 -0.93
CA SER A 96 14.75 1.65 0.27
C SER A 96 13.77 0.56 0.68
N SER A 97 13.83 -0.63 0.07
CA SER A 97 12.92 -1.72 0.43
C SER A 97 13.37 -2.40 1.72
N ASP A 98 12.39 -2.80 2.51
CA ASP A 98 12.53 -3.70 3.65
C ASP A 98 12.84 -5.13 3.22
N ILE A 99 13.31 -5.93 4.18
CA ILE A 99 13.38 -7.39 4.07
C ILE A 99 12.25 -7.99 4.89
N ASP A 100 11.24 -8.47 4.18
CA ASP A 100 10.20 -9.35 4.72
C ASP A 100 10.78 -10.73 5.04
N ALA A 101 10.83 -11.11 6.32
CA ALA A 101 11.36 -12.40 6.74
C ALA A 101 10.47 -13.15 7.73
N LEU A 102 10.44 -14.47 7.57
CA LEU A 102 9.67 -15.42 8.35
C LEU A 102 10.60 -16.31 9.15
N VAL A 103 10.49 -16.24 10.47
CA VAL A 103 11.17 -17.13 11.42
C VAL A 103 10.29 -18.36 11.66
N VAL A 104 10.76 -19.52 11.22
CA VAL A 104 10.09 -20.82 11.38
C VAL A 104 10.73 -21.61 12.51
N VAL A 105 9.92 -22.03 13.47
CA VAL A 105 10.39 -22.70 14.69
C VAL A 105 9.61 -23.99 14.99
N PRO A 106 10.18 -24.92 15.77
CA PRO A 106 9.50 -26.13 16.20
C PRO A 106 8.40 -25.87 17.24
N ARG A 107 7.55 -26.88 17.46
CA ARG A 107 6.29 -26.80 18.23
C ARG A 107 6.42 -26.30 19.67
N HIS A 108 7.58 -26.51 20.30
CA HIS A 108 7.81 -26.10 21.68
C HIS A 108 8.16 -24.62 21.81
N VAL A 109 8.54 -23.93 20.74
CA VAL A 109 8.88 -22.49 20.77
C VAL A 109 7.63 -21.66 20.48
N THR A 110 7.28 -20.75 21.38
CA THR A 110 6.02 -19.99 21.36
C THR A 110 6.21 -18.57 20.84
N ARG A 111 5.10 -17.89 20.48
CA ARG A 111 5.16 -16.46 20.11
C ARG A 111 5.61 -15.57 21.25
N GLU A 112 5.29 -15.93 22.49
CA GLU A 112 5.79 -15.20 23.65
C GLU A 112 7.33 -15.28 23.69
N ASP A 113 7.90 -16.45 23.44
CA ASP A 113 9.36 -16.62 23.32
C ASP A 113 9.95 -15.73 22.20
N PHE A 114 9.23 -15.55 21.08
CA PHE A 114 9.66 -14.67 19.99
C PHE A 114 9.68 -13.18 20.37
N PHE A 115 8.67 -12.70 21.11
CA PHE A 115 8.63 -11.30 21.58
C PHE A 115 9.44 -11.06 22.86
N THR A 116 10.00 -12.09 23.49
CA THR A 116 10.80 -11.97 24.72
C THR A 116 12.25 -12.42 24.49
N THR A 117 12.48 -13.72 24.31
CA THR A 117 13.83 -14.30 24.13
C THR A 117 14.47 -13.83 22.83
N PHE A 118 13.79 -13.89 21.69
CA PHE A 118 14.39 -13.49 20.42
C PHE A 118 14.61 -11.98 20.33
N ASP A 119 13.64 -11.17 20.76
CA ASP A 119 13.80 -9.72 20.93
C ASP A 119 15.04 -9.39 21.80
N LYS A 120 15.20 -10.05 22.95
CA LYS A 120 16.39 -9.89 23.81
C LYS A 120 17.69 -10.26 23.11
N ILE A 121 17.73 -11.35 22.34
CA ILE A 121 18.90 -11.77 21.57
C ILE A 121 19.27 -10.69 20.53
N ILE A 122 18.28 -10.13 19.83
CA ILE A 122 18.50 -9.07 18.84
C ILE A 122 19.02 -7.80 19.53
N ARG A 123 18.48 -7.41 20.69
CA ARG A 123 18.92 -6.23 21.46
C ARG A 123 20.36 -6.29 21.96
N GLN A 124 20.98 -7.47 21.99
CA GLN A 124 22.39 -7.62 22.37
C GLN A 124 23.36 -7.34 21.21
N ARG A 125 22.83 -7.11 19.99
CA ARG A 125 23.63 -6.85 18.79
C ARG A 125 23.98 -5.38 18.69
N SER A 126 25.25 -5.07 18.47
CA SER A 126 25.73 -3.70 18.26
C SER A 126 25.26 -3.11 16.94
N GLU A 127 24.88 -3.95 15.98
CA GLU A 127 24.38 -3.55 14.67
C GLU A 127 22.92 -3.03 14.72
N LEU A 128 22.20 -3.29 15.82
CA LEU A 128 20.81 -2.88 15.98
C LEU A 128 20.73 -1.37 16.22
N GLN A 129 19.85 -0.70 15.47
CA GLN A 129 19.58 0.73 15.62
C GLN A 129 18.20 0.95 16.25
N GLU A 130 17.18 0.28 15.73
CA GLU A 130 15.79 0.40 16.19
C GLU A 130 15.12 -0.97 16.23
N ILE A 131 14.21 -1.18 17.18
CA ILE A 131 13.39 -2.39 17.27
C ILE A 131 12.04 -2.08 17.92
N ASN A 132 10.97 -2.56 17.30
CA ASN A 132 9.60 -2.38 17.76
C ASN A 132 8.79 -3.66 17.52
N GLY A 133 8.29 -4.27 18.60
CA GLY A 133 7.47 -5.48 18.56
C GLY A 133 5.98 -5.15 18.64
N VAL A 134 5.19 -5.65 17.70
CA VAL A 134 3.73 -5.51 17.67
C VAL A 134 3.07 -6.89 17.72
N SER A 135 2.76 -7.34 18.94
CA SER A 135 2.20 -8.68 19.22
C SER A 135 0.71 -8.82 18.88
N ASP A 136 -0.03 -7.72 18.88
CA ASP A 136 -1.50 -7.69 18.70
C ASP A 136 -1.94 -7.38 17.26
N ALA A 137 -0.98 -7.27 16.33
CA ALA A 137 -1.27 -7.09 14.92
C ALA A 137 -1.97 -8.32 14.29
N PHE A 138 -2.61 -8.13 13.14
CA PHE A 138 -3.26 -9.21 12.38
C PHE A 138 -2.29 -10.36 12.05
N VAL A 139 -1.03 -10.01 11.79
CA VAL A 139 0.13 -10.90 11.80
C VAL A 139 1.13 -10.28 12.78
N PRO A 140 1.40 -10.90 13.94
CA PRO A 140 2.37 -10.37 14.90
C PRO A 140 3.75 -10.22 14.26
N ILE A 141 4.39 -9.08 14.51
CA ILE A 141 5.60 -8.67 13.78
C ILE A 141 6.58 -7.93 14.70
N ILE A 142 7.87 -8.15 14.50
CA ILE A 142 8.96 -7.31 15.02
C ILE A 142 9.55 -6.54 13.84
N LYS A 143 9.45 -5.21 13.89
CA LYS A 143 10.08 -4.31 12.92
C LYS A 143 11.36 -3.77 13.50
N LEU A 144 12.42 -3.74 12.72
CA LEU A 144 13.72 -3.28 13.20
C LEU A 144 14.56 -2.66 12.09
N GLU A 145 15.47 -1.76 12.48
CA GLU A 145 16.55 -1.27 11.64
C GLU A 145 17.87 -1.87 12.16
N PHE A 146 18.56 -2.60 11.29
CA PHE A 146 19.76 -3.35 11.63
C PHE A 146 20.82 -3.13 10.56
N ASP A 147 21.94 -2.54 10.95
CA ASP A 147 23.02 -2.14 10.05
C ASP A 147 22.52 -1.32 8.84
N GLY A 148 21.60 -0.38 9.06
CA GLY A 148 21.00 0.48 8.06
C GLY A 148 20.01 -0.21 7.12
N ILE A 149 19.56 -1.42 7.46
CA ILE A 149 18.57 -2.19 6.70
C ILE A 149 17.31 -2.37 7.54
N SER A 150 16.16 -2.04 6.99
CA SER A 150 14.86 -2.33 7.62
C SER A 150 14.49 -3.81 7.44
N LEU A 151 14.15 -4.50 8.54
CA LEU A 151 13.65 -5.87 8.54
C LEU A 151 12.29 -5.95 9.22
N ASP A 152 11.40 -6.70 8.58
CA ASP A 152 10.05 -7.01 9.06
C ASP A 152 10.01 -8.51 9.37
N LEU A 153 10.14 -8.86 10.66
CA LEU A 153 10.22 -10.23 11.14
C LEU A 153 8.87 -10.72 11.65
N ILE A 154 8.34 -11.76 11.01
CA ILE A 154 7.17 -12.50 11.48
C ILE A 154 7.57 -13.91 11.88
N MET A 155 6.73 -14.58 12.66
CA MET A 155 7.00 -15.93 13.16
C MET A 155 5.90 -16.90 12.74
N ALA A 156 6.30 -18.14 12.42
CA ALA A 156 5.40 -19.29 12.35
C ALA A 156 5.95 -20.45 13.18
N ARG A 157 5.11 -20.97 14.08
CA ARG A 157 5.38 -22.18 14.83
C ARG A 157 4.81 -23.38 14.10
N LEU A 158 5.66 -24.32 13.69
CA LEU A 158 5.21 -25.56 13.05
C LEU A 158 4.92 -26.65 14.09
N ASN A 159 3.95 -27.52 13.82
CA ASN A 159 3.66 -28.68 14.67
C ASN A 159 4.63 -29.86 14.40
N VAL A 160 5.93 -29.58 14.46
CA VAL A 160 7.02 -30.55 14.27
C VAL A 160 8.06 -30.38 15.38
N PRO A 161 8.80 -31.44 15.75
CA PRO A 161 9.82 -31.36 16.80
C PRO A 161 11.10 -30.62 16.36
N ARG A 162 11.37 -30.54 15.06
CA ARG A 162 12.59 -29.96 14.50
C ARG A 162 12.32 -29.20 13.22
N VAL A 163 13.08 -28.13 13.00
CA VAL A 163 13.07 -27.33 11.76
C VAL A 163 14.49 -27.33 11.18
N PRO A 164 14.83 -28.27 10.28
CA PRO A 164 16.17 -28.35 9.69
C PRO A 164 16.38 -27.28 8.62
N LEU A 165 17.66 -27.00 8.31
CA LEU A 165 18.05 -25.93 7.37
C LEU A 165 17.63 -26.21 5.91
N ASP A 166 17.43 -27.45 5.53
CA ASP A 166 16.97 -27.88 4.20
C ASP A 166 15.44 -27.86 4.04
N MET A 167 14.68 -27.61 5.12
CA MET A 167 13.21 -27.58 5.09
C MET A 167 12.67 -26.57 4.08
N THR A 168 11.68 -27.00 3.29
CA THR A 168 10.84 -26.18 2.43
C THR A 168 9.43 -26.07 3.00
N LEU A 169 8.65 -25.09 2.52
CA LEU A 169 7.28 -24.81 3.01
C LEU A 169 6.19 -25.18 2.00
N ASP A 170 6.51 -25.96 0.97
CA ASP A 170 5.59 -26.38 -0.09
C ASP A 170 4.63 -27.49 0.36
N ASP A 171 5.04 -28.36 1.30
CA ASP A 171 4.16 -29.38 1.85
C ASP A 171 2.96 -28.77 2.60
N LYS A 172 1.75 -29.07 2.12
CA LYS A 172 0.48 -28.61 2.75
C LYS A 172 0.22 -29.27 4.10
N ASN A 173 0.84 -30.42 4.40
CA ASN A 173 0.68 -31.07 5.69
C ASN A 173 1.28 -30.27 6.84
N LEU A 174 2.26 -29.40 6.55
CA LEU A 174 2.83 -28.48 7.54
C LEU A 174 1.78 -27.51 8.11
N LEU A 175 0.66 -27.30 7.41
CA LEU A 175 -0.42 -26.43 7.84
C LEU A 175 -1.39 -27.10 8.85
N LYS A 176 -1.26 -28.41 9.10
CA LYS A 176 -2.15 -29.14 10.00
C LYS A 176 -1.95 -28.71 11.46
N ASN A 177 -3.08 -28.46 12.13
CA ASN A 177 -3.15 -28.09 13.54
C ASN A 177 -2.35 -26.81 13.89
N LEU A 178 -2.20 -25.91 12.92
CA LEU A 178 -1.68 -24.56 13.15
C LEU A 178 -2.83 -23.62 13.49
N ASP A 179 -2.55 -22.61 14.30
CA ASP A 179 -3.50 -21.54 14.52
C ASP A 179 -3.53 -20.56 13.33
N GLU A 180 -4.53 -19.68 13.30
CA GLU A 180 -4.70 -18.75 12.19
C GLU A 180 -3.52 -17.78 11.99
N ARG A 181 -2.81 -17.42 13.07
CA ARG A 181 -1.68 -16.47 12.98
C ARG A 181 -0.50 -17.15 12.30
N ASP A 182 -0.18 -18.40 12.67
CA ASP A 182 0.86 -19.19 12.01
C ASP A 182 0.54 -19.45 10.53
N LEU A 183 -0.72 -19.79 10.21
CA LEU A 183 -1.17 -19.99 8.83
C LEU A 183 -0.97 -18.74 7.97
N ARG A 184 -1.33 -17.56 8.51
CA ARG A 184 -1.13 -16.28 7.80
C ARG A 184 0.36 -15.98 7.61
N SER A 185 1.20 -16.22 8.62
CA SER A 185 2.65 -15.99 8.54
C SER A 185 3.30 -16.87 7.46
N LEU A 186 2.92 -18.14 7.36
CA LEU A 186 3.47 -19.08 6.35
C LEU A 186 3.06 -18.71 4.92
N ASN A 187 1.88 -18.12 4.74
CA ASN A 187 1.34 -17.82 3.41
C ASN A 187 2.20 -16.82 2.63
N GLY A 188 2.88 -15.88 3.30
CA GLY A 188 3.76 -14.91 2.63
C GLY A 188 4.84 -15.60 1.78
N THR A 189 5.60 -16.49 2.41
CA THR A 189 6.66 -17.29 1.76
C THR A 189 6.09 -18.25 0.73
N ARG A 190 5.05 -19.02 1.08
CA ARG A 190 4.42 -20.00 0.18
C ARG A 190 3.92 -19.36 -1.12
N VAL A 191 3.23 -18.22 -1.02
CA VAL A 191 2.72 -17.49 -2.20
C VAL A 191 3.86 -16.99 -3.07
N THR A 192 4.91 -16.45 -2.46
CA THR A 192 6.04 -15.89 -3.20
C THR A 192 6.81 -16.98 -3.96
N ASP A 193 7.09 -18.11 -3.30
CA ASP A 193 7.77 -19.24 -3.95
C ASP A 193 6.91 -19.84 -5.08
N GLU A 194 5.59 -19.98 -4.88
CA GLU A 194 4.70 -20.45 -5.94
C GLU A 194 4.65 -19.49 -7.15
N ILE A 195 4.63 -18.17 -6.93
CA ILE A 195 4.70 -17.20 -8.05
C ILE A 195 5.96 -17.44 -8.89
N LEU A 196 7.11 -17.63 -8.25
CA LEU A 196 8.37 -17.88 -8.95
C LEU A 196 8.40 -19.21 -9.72
N GLN A 197 7.70 -20.24 -9.22
CA GLN A 197 7.57 -21.53 -9.90
C GLN A 197 6.58 -21.49 -11.08
N LEU A 198 5.61 -20.56 -11.04
CA LEU A 198 4.51 -20.42 -12.00
C LEU A 198 4.79 -19.45 -13.15
N VAL A 199 5.98 -18.84 -13.20
CA VAL A 199 6.41 -17.99 -14.33
C VAL A 199 7.38 -18.73 -15.27
N PRO A 200 7.26 -18.59 -16.60
CA PRO A 200 8.14 -19.28 -17.55
C PRO A 200 9.60 -18.81 -17.52
N LYS A 201 9.81 -17.49 -17.42
CA LYS A 201 11.14 -16.84 -17.43
C LYS A 201 11.25 -15.87 -16.25
N PRO A 202 11.83 -16.27 -15.11
CA PRO A 202 11.91 -15.43 -13.91
C PRO A 202 12.58 -14.06 -14.15
N GLY A 203 13.61 -13.99 -15.00
CA GLY A 203 14.28 -12.73 -15.32
C GLY A 203 13.34 -11.71 -16.01
N VAL A 204 12.54 -12.17 -16.97
CA VAL A 204 11.53 -11.34 -17.67
C VAL A 204 10.45 -10.88 -16.69
N PHE A 205 9.96 -11.78 -15.85
CA PHE A 205 8.98 -11.47 -14.81
C PHE A 205 9.49 -10.39 -13.86
N LYS A 206 10.73 -10.51 -13.36
CA LYS A 206 11.32 -9.54 -12.43
C LYS A 206 11.41 -8.13 -13.04
N HIS A 207 11.89 -8.00 -14.28
CA HIS A 207 11.98 -6.71 -14.95
C HIS A 207 10.60 -6.09 -15.24
N ALA A 208 9.64 -6.89 -15.70
CA ALA A 208 8.27 -6.42 -15.92
C ALA A 208 7.63 -5.97 -14.59
N LEU A 209 7.78 -6.75 -13.52
CA LEU A 209 7.22 -6.41 -12.22
C LEU A 209 7.88 -5.17 -11.61
N ARG A 210 9.18 -4.93 -11.80
CA ARG A 210 9.84 -3.67 -11.43
C ARG A 210 9.20 -2.46 -12.12
N CYS A 211 8.94 -2.57 -13.43
CA CYS A 211 8.23 -1.56 -14.20
C CYS A 211 6.81 -1.31 -13.64
N ILE A 212 6.01 -2.36 -13.44
CA ILE A 212 4.65 -2.23 -12.91
C ILE A 212 4.63 -1.67 -11.49
N LYS A 213 5.57 -2.06 -10.61
CA LYS A 213 5.67 -1.50 -9.25
C LYS A 213 5.95 0.01 -9.30
N LEU A 214 6.97 0.42 -10.07
CA LEU A 214 7.32 1.83 -10.22
C LEU A 214 6.16 2.64 -10.80
N TRP A 215 5.55 2.15 -11.89
CA TRP A 215 4.35 2.77 -12.47
C TRP A 215 3.23 2.91 -11.44
N ALA A 216 2.89 1.84 -10.72
CA ALA A 216 1.78 1.88 -9.76
C ALA A 216 2.05 2.85 -8.60
N GLN A 217 3.31 2.98 -8.16
CA GLN A 217 3.73 3.94 -7.14
C GLN A 217 3.63 5.39 -7.67
N GLU A 218 4.20 5.66 -8.85
CA GLU A 218 4.15 6.99 -9.49
C GLU A 218 2.72 7.43 -9.81
N ARG A 219 1.83 6.48 -10.13
CA ARG A 219 0.43 6.73 -10.43
C ARG A 219 -0.50 6.68 -9.22
N ALA A 220 0.04 6.53 -8.00
CA ALA A 220 -0.71 6.45 -6.75
C ALA A 220 -1.81 5.38 -6.75
N VAL A 221 -1.52 4.20 -7.33
CA VAL A 221 -2.41 3.02 -7.35
C VAL A 221 -1.76 1.80 -6.69
N TYR A 222 -0.86 2.03 -5.72
CA TYR A 222 -0.17 1.01 -4.95
C TYR A 222 -0.46 1.19 -3.46
N GLY A 223 -1.25 0.29 -2.85
CA GLY A 223 -1.57 0.38 -1.42
C GLY A 223 -2.83 -0.40 -1.01
N ASN A 224 -2.65 -1.61 -0.47
CA ASN A 224 -3.78 -2.49 -0.09
C ASN A 224 -4.67 -1.92 1.02
N VAL A 225 -4.09 -1.18 1.96
CA VAL A 225 -4.85 -0.54 3.06
C VAL A 225 -5.83 0.52 2.52
N PHE A 226 -5.45 1.24 1.47
CA PHE A 226 -6.26 2.27 0.80
C PHE A 226 -7.22 1.72 -0.26
N GLY A 227 -7.25 0.40 -0.46
CA GLY A 227 -8.12 -0.24 -1.46
C GLY A 227 -7.54 -0.30 -2.88
N PHE A 228 -6.22 -0.22 -3.03
CA PHE A 228 -5.50 -0.48 -4.28
C PHE A 228 -4.74 -1.81 -4.21
N PRO A 229 -4.29 -2.40 -5.33
CA PRO A 229 -3.47 -3.60 -5.27
C PRO A 229 -2.15 -3.35 -4.52
N GLY A 230 -1.78 -4.26 -3.62
CA GLY A 230 -0.46 -4.29 -2.99
C GLY A 230 0.58 -5.03 -3.85
N GLY A 231 1.80 -5.17 -3.31
CA GLY A 231 2.93 -5.78 -4.04
C GLY A 231 2.65 -7.18 -4.57
N VAL A 232 2.05 -8.06 -3.75
CA VAL A 232 1.74 -9.44 -4.14
C VAL A 232 0.65 -9.51 -5.23
N ALA A 233 -0.34 -8.61 -5.20
CA ALA A 233 -1.37 -8.54 -6.21
C ALA A 233 -0.79 -8.10 -7.57
N TRP A 234 0.06 -7.07 -7.59
CA TRP A 234 0.77 -6.65 -8.79
C TRP A 234 1.72 -7.74 -9.33
N ALA A 235 2.37 -8.48 -8.43
CA ALA A 235 3.19 -9.64 -8.81
C ALA A 235 2.36 -10.72 -9.51
N MET A 236 1.20 -11.11 -8.96
CA MET A 236 0.34 -12.11 -9.58
C MET A 236 -0.28 -11.63 -10.89
N LEU A 237 -0.70 -10.36 -10.96
CA LEU A 237 -1.20 -9.78 -12.22
C LEU A 237 -0.12 -9.84 -13.31
N THR A 238 1.14 -9.54 -12.96
CA THR A 238 2.27 -9.59 -13.90
C THR A 238 2.61 -11.03 -14.29
N ALA A 239 2.68 -11.95 -13.30
CA ALA A 239 2.96 -13.36 -13.51
C ALA A 239 1.94 -14.00 -14.46
N ARG A 240 0.66 -13.64 -14.36
CA ARG A 240 -0.38 -14.12 -15.27
C ARG A 240 -0.08 -13.75 -16.73
N ILE A 241 0.41 -12.54 -16.99
CA ILE A 241 0.77 -12.11 -18.35
C ILE A 241 1.99 -12.89 -18.84
N CYS A 242 2.99 -13.15 -17.97
CA CYS A 242 4.12 -14.00 -18.31
C CYS A 242 3.68 -15.42 -18.71
N GLN A 243 2.66 -16.00 -18.06
CA GLN A 243 2.10 -17.31 -18.45
C GLN A 243 1.45 -17.28 -19.84
N LEU A 244 0.82 -16.17 -20.22
CA LEU A 244 0.15 -16.01 -21.50
C LEU A 244 1.13 -15.76 -22.67
N TYR A 245 2.33 -15.23 -22.37
CA TYR A 245 3.38 -14.91 -23.34
C TYR A 245 4.74 -15.45 -22.89
N PRO A 246 4.94 -16.78 -22.86
CA PRO A 246 6.09 -17.42 -22.22
C PRO A 246 7.45 -17.07 -22.85
N ASN A 247 7.47 -16.69 -24.13
CA ASN A 247 8.71 -16.41 -24.86
C ASN A 247 9.06 -14.92 -24.93
N ALA A 248 8.13 -14.03 -24.61
CA ALA A 248 8.27 -12.58 -24.76
C ALA A 248 9.32 -11.94 -23.82
N VAL A 249 9.79 -10.75 -24.18
CA VAL A 249 10.61 -9.88 -23.32
C VAL A 249 9.74 -8.99 -22.43
N SER A 250 10.35 -8.41 -21.40
CA SER A 250 9.65 -7.65 -20.35
C SER A 250 8.88 -6.44 -20.89
N ALA A 251 9.40 -5.75 -21.90
CA ALA A 251 8.67 -4.65 -22.56
C ALA A 251 7.34 -5.09 -23.17
N VAL A 252 7.32 -6.25 -23.83
CA VAL A 252 6.09 -6.85 -24.39
C VAL A 252 5.16 -7.30 -23.27
N ILE A 253 5.68 -7.88 -22.19
CA ILE A 253 4.87 -8.23 -21.01
C ILE A 253 4.17 -6.98 -20.45
N VAL A 254 4.86 -5.85 -20.33
CA VAL A 254 4.29 -4.58 -19.86
C VAL A 254 3.21 -4.06 -20.82
N GLU A 255 3.45 -4.10 -22.13
CA GLU A 255 2.44 -3.71 -23.14
C GLU A 255 1.19 -4.60 -23.04
N LYS A 256 1.37 -5.92 -22.99
CA LYS A 256 0.25 -6.88 -22.87
C LYS A 256 -0.46 -6.77 -21.52
N PHE A 257 0.24 -6.41 -20.46
CA PHE A 257 -0.35 -6.17 -19.15
C PHE A 257 -1.45 -5.09 -19.23
N PHE A 258 -1.13 -3.92 -19.78
CA PHE A 258 -2.12 -2.85 -19.91
C PHE A 258 -3.23 -3.23 -20.90
N ASN A 259 -2.88 -3.82 -22.05
CA ASN A 259 -3.86 -4.17 -23.08
C ASN A 259 -4.85 -5.26 -22.63
N ILE A 260 -4.41 -6.21 -21.80
CA ILE A 260 -5.26 -7.28 -21.29
C ILE A 260 -6.11 -6.79 -20.12
N TYR A 261 -5.52 -6.10 -19.14
CA TYR A 261 -6.27 -5.72 -17.93
C TYR A 261 -7.26 -4.57 -18.15
N THR A 262 -7.10 -3.77 -19.21
CA THR A 262 -8.14 -2.84 -19.68
C THR A 262 -9.37 -3.53 -20.24
N LYS A 263 -9.21 -4.73 -20.81
CA LYS A 263 -10.29 -5.52 -21.45
C LYS A 263 -10.73 -6.72 -20.61
N TRP A 264 -10.13 -6.89 -19.44
CA TRP A 264 -10.43 -8.03 -18.57
C TRP A 264 -11.85 -7.92 -18.05
N ASN A 265 -12.59 -9.03 -18.12
CA ASN A 265 -14.00 -9.07 -17.76
C ASN A 265 -14.20 -9.15 -16.24
N TRP A 266 -13.82 -8.10 -15.51
CA TRP A 266 -14.02 -8.01 -14.06
C TRP A 266 -15.51 -8.18 -13.72
N PRO A 267 -15.89 -8.99 -12.70
CA PRO A 267 -15.05 -9.54 -11.63
C PRO A 267 -14.52 -10.97 -11.88
N GLN A 268 -14.31 -11.40 -13.14
CA GLN A 268 -13.66 -12.69 -13.41
C GLN A 268 -12.28 -12.74 -12.73
N PRO A 269 -11.94 -13.82 -11.99
CA PRO A 269 -10.71 -13.85 -11.19
C PRO A 269 -9.47 -14.07 -12.04
N VAL A 270 -8.38 -13.44 -11.62
CA VAL A 270 -7.03 -13.75 -12.11
C VAL A 270 -6.48 -14.91 -11.28
N LEU A 271 -6.22 -16.04 -11.95
CA LEU A 271 -5.68 -17.27 -11.37
C LEU A 271 -4.34 -17.62 -12.01
N LEU A 272 -3.33 -17.95 -11.20
CA LEU A 272 -2.05 -18.45 -11.68
C LEU A 272 -2.00 -19.97 -11.82
N LYS A 273 -2.77 -20.69 -11.01
CA LYS A 273 -3.00 -22.14 -11.11
C LYS A 273 -4.45 -22.45 -10.71
N ALA A 274 -4.88 -23.70 -10.94
CA ALA A 274 -6.18 -24.13 -10.46
C ALA A 274 -6.23 -24.03 -8.93
N ILE A 275 -7.36 -23.61 -8.38
CA ILE A 275 -7.55 -23.58 -6.93
C ILE A 275 -7.57 -25.02 -6.45
N GLU A 276 -6.65 -25.34 -5.54
CA GLU A 276 -6.50 -26.69 -5.02
C GLU A 276 -7.27 -26.84 -3.71
N ASP A 277 -7.89 -28.01 -3.52
CA ASP A 277 -8.30 -28.45 -2.21
C ASP A 277 -7.07 -28.78 -1.35
N GLY A 278 -7.30 -28.92 -0.04
CA GLY A 278 -6.24 -29.28 0.87
C GLY A 278 -6.76 -29.93 2.15
N PRO A 279 -5.84 -30.32 3.04
CA PRO A 279 -6.14 -31.22 4.14
C PRO A 279 -6.92 -30.58 5.29
N LEU A 280 -7.15 -29.26 5.26
CA LEU A 280 -7.81 -28.51 6.32
C LEU A 280 -9.23 -28.11 5.90
N GLN A 281 -10.12 -28.04 6.89
CA GLN A 281 -11.45 -27.44 6.77
C GLN A 281 -11.38 -25.91 6.90
N VAL A 282 -10.51 -25.28 6.11
CA VAL A 282 -10.34 -23.82 6.07
C VAL A 282 -11.09 -23.23 4.87
N ARG A 283 -11.52 -21.97 5.02
CA ARG A 283 -12.15 -21.25 3.92
C ARG A 283 -11.14 -21.01 2.80
N VAL A 284 -11.44 -21.55 1.63
CA VAL A 284 -10.77 -21.24 0.35
C VAL A 284 -11.65 -20.29 -0.44
N TRP A 285 -11.06 -19.32 -1.13
CA TRP A 285 -11.83 -18.34 -1.92
C TRP A 285 -12.76 -19.05 -2.90
N ASN A 286 -14.07 -18.83 -2.74
CA ASN A 286 -15.09 -19.45 -3.56
C ASN A 286 -16.34 -18.56 -3.66
N PRO A 287 -16.51 -17.80 -4.76
CA PRO A 287 -17.67 -16.91 -4.92
C PRO A 287 -18.98 -17.69 -5.08
N ARG A 288 -18.98 -18.97 -5.48
CA ARG A 288 -20.23 -19.74 -5.56
C ARG A 288 -20.79 -20.03 -4.16
N LEU A 289 -19.92 -20.26 -3.19
CA LEU A 289 -20.31 -20.57 -1.82
C LEU A 289 -20.45 -19.31 -0.96
N TYR A 290 -19.48 -18.40 -0.98
CA TYR A 290 -19.40 -17.31 -0.01
C TYR A 290 -19.85 -15.96 -0.59
N ALA A 291 -20.83 -15.32 0.06
CA ALA A 291 -21.37 -14.02 -0.38
C ALA A 291 -20.32 -12.90 -0.41
N HIS A 292 -19.43 -12.87 0.59
CA HIS A 292 -18.32 -11.92 0.64
C HIS A 292 -17.39 -12.07 -0.57
N ASP A 293 -17.10 -13.31 -1.00
CA ASP A 293 -16.23 -13.54 -2.15
C ASP A 293 -16.87 -13.11 -3.48
N ARG A 294 -18.21 -13.16 -3.58
CA ARG A 294 -18.96 -12.63 -4.74
C ARG A 294 -18.85 -11.11 -4.87
N GLN A 295 -18.64 -10.41 -3.77
CA GLN A 295 -18.57 -8.94 -3.75
C GLN A 295 -17.18 -8.42 -4.16
N HIS A 296 -16.18 -9.28 -4.30
CA HIS A 296 -14.85 -8.86 -4.76
C HIS A 296 -14.91 -8.31 -6.19
N ARG A 297 -14.45 -7.07 -6.36
CA ARG A 297 -14.58 -6.32 -7.62
C ARG A 297 -13.53 -6.68 -8.68
N MET A 298 -12.28 -6.86 -8.25
CA MET A 298 -11.18 -7.23 -9.13
C MET A 298 -10.37 -8.38 -8.51
N PRO A 299 -10.92 -9.60 -8.40
CA PRO A 299 -10.31 -10.68 -7.64
C PRO A 299 -8.99 -11.17 -8.25
N VAL A 300 -7.91 -11.10 -7.48
CA VAL A 300 -6.60 -11.68 -7.81
C VAL A 300 -6.26 -12.71 -6.73
N ILE A 301 -6.19 -13.97 -7.12
CA ILE A 301 -6.22 -15.09 -6.16
C ILE A 301 -4.83 -15.65 -5.92
N THR A 302 -4.46 -15.79 -4.64
CA THR A 302 -3.18 -16.38 -4.24
C THR A 302 -3.10 -17.85 -4.67
N PRO A 303 -1.98 -18.28 -5.27
CA PRO A 303 -1.87 -19.64 -5.78
C PRO A 303 -1.74 -20.65 -4.64
N ALA A 304 -1.04 -20.31 -3.56
CA ALA A 304 -0.82 -21.22 -2.44
C ALA A 304 -2.12 -21.53 -1.69
N TYR A 305 -2.29 -22.80 -1.33
CA TYR A 305 -3.37 -23.25 -0.45
C TYR A 305 -3.16 -22.75 0.99
N PRO A 306 -4.20 -22.26 1.68
CA PRO A 306 -5.56 -21.99 1.15
C PRO A 306 -5.61 -20.70 0.32
N SER A 307 -6.13 -20.79 -0.90
CA SER A 307 -6.21 -19.65 -1.82
C SER A 307 -7.14 -18.55 -1.29
N MET A 308 -6.69 -17.30 -1.35
CA MET A 308 -7.40 -16.10 -0.88
C MET A 308 -7.38 -14.99 -1.93
N CYS A 309 -8.28 -14.03 -1.82
CA CYS A 309 -8.27 -12.83 -2.66
C CYS A 309 -7.31 -11.77 -2.11
N ALA A 310 -6.23 -11.47 -2.83
CA ALA A 310 -5.24 -10.46 -2.46
C ALA A 310 -5.71 -9.01 -2.70
N THR A 311 -6.90 -8.83 -3.28
CA THR A 311 -7.47 -7.55 -3.68
C THR A 311 -8.87 -7.33 -3.11
N HIS A 312 -9.20 -8.00 -1.99
CA HIS A 312 -10.50 -7.90 -1.33
C HIS A 312 -10.85 -6.48 -0.85
N ASN A 313 -9.86 -5.59 -0.72
CA ASN A 313 -10.05 -4.19 -0.31
C ASN A 313 -10.43 -3.24 -1.46
N ILE A 314 -10.45 -3.69 -2.72
CA ILE A 314 -10.80 -2.80 -3.85
C ILE A 314 -12.28 -2.35 -3.74
N THR A 315 -12.51 -1.04 -3.73
CA THR A 315 -13.84 -0.42 -3.67
C THR A 315 -14.34 -0.06 -5.07
N SER A 316 -15.55 0.49 -5.19
CA SER A 316 -16.05 0.95 -6.49
C SER A 316 -15.19 2.10 -7.04
N SER A 317 -14.78 3.02 -6.17
CA SER A 317 -13.98 4.18 -6.53
C SER A 317 -12.57 3.79 -6.93
N THR A 318 -11.89 2.96 -6.14
CA THR A 318 -10.53 2.55 -6.47
C THR A 318 -10.50 1.66 -7.72
N GLN A 319 -11.52 0.82 -7.96
CA GLN A 319 -11.67 0.09 -9.22
C GLN A 319 -11.71 1.05 -10.43
N LYS A 320 -12.51 2.13 -10.37
CA LYS A 320 -12.57 3.14 -11.44
C LYS A 320 -11.19 3.78 -11.68
N VAL A 321 -10.49 4.16 -10.63
CA VAL A 321 -9.14 4.75 -10.72
C VAL A 321 -8.14 3.78 -11.34
N ILE A 322 -8.14 2.51 -10.92
CA ILE A 322 -7.26 1.47 -11.48
C ILE A 322 -7.52 1.31 -12.98
N LEU A 323 -8.78 1.24 -13.40
CA LEU A 323 -9.13 1.09 -14.82
C LEU A 323 -8.75 2.33 -15.65
N GLN A 324 -8.90 3.54 -15.10
CA GLN A 324 -8.43 4.78 -15.74
C GLN A 324 -6.92 4.76 -15.94
N GLU A 325 -6.14 4.39 -14.92
CA GLU A 325 -4.68 4.35 -15.01
C GLU A 325 -4.17 3.20 -15.90
N LEU A 326 -4.87 2.05 -15.93
CA LEU A 326 -4.61 0.98 -16.90
C LEU A 326 -4.85 1.45 -18.35
N THR A 327 -5.94 2.20 -18.57
CA THR A 327 -6.26 2.77 -19.89
C THR A 327 -5.22 3.80 -20.32
N ARG A 328 -4.82 4.69 -19.39
CA ARG A 328 -3.71 5.62 -19.60
C ARG A 328 -2.42 4.87 -19.97
N GLY A 329 -2.07 3.81 -19.23
CA GLY A 329 -0.92 2.97 -19.51
C GLY A 329 -0.95 2.34 -20.90
N SER A 330 -2.10 1.78 -21.31
CA SER A 330 -2.30 1.22 -22.65
C SER A 330 -2.09 2.26 -23.76
N ASN A 331 -2.65 3.46 -23.59
CA ASN A 331 -2.46 4.56 -24.55
C ASN A 331 -1.00 5.02 -24.64
N ILE A 332 -0.31 5.17 -23.51
CA ILE A 332 1.11 5.54 -23.50
C ILE A 332 1.96 4.46 -24.16
N MET A 333 1.71 3.18 -23.86
CA MET A 333 2.42 2.07 -24.50
C MET A 333 2.25 2.07 -26.02
N LYS A 334 1.05 2.39 -26.52
CA LYS A 334 0.81 2.56 -27.96
C LYS A 334 1.68 3.67 -28.54
N SER A 335 1.70 4.85 -27.93
CA SER A 335 2.55 5.98 -28.38
C SER A 335 4.05 5.68 -28.28
N ILE A 336 4.50 4.88 -27.30
CA ILE A 336 5.90 4.43 -27.21
C ILE A 336 6.25 3.53 -28.41
N LEU A 337 5.36 2.62 -28.79
CA LEU A 337 5.57 1.73 -29.94
C LEU A 337 5.59 2.48 -31.29
N GLU A 338 4.85 3.58 -31.36
CA GLU A 338 4.80 4.53 -32.49
C GLU A 338 6.01 5.49 -32.51
N GLY A 339 6.78 5.58 -31.41
CA GLY A 339 7.96 6.43 -31.28
C GLY A 339 7.68 7.87 -30.84
N GLU A 340 6.45 8.17 -30.39
CA GLU A 340 6.02 9.50 -29.96
C GLU A 340 6.30 9.79 -28.47
N LYS A 341 6.42 8.73 -27.66
CA LYS A 341 6.64 8.79 -26.21
C LYS A 341 7.75 7.86 -25.76
N SER A 342 8.17 8.03 -24.51
CA SER A 342 9.21 7.26 -23.84
C SER A 342 8.69 6.52 -22.60
N TRP A 343 9.52 5.67 -22.02
CA TRP A 343 9.23 5.05 -20.72
C TRP A 343 9.05 6.06 -19.59
N SER A 344 9.72 7.21 -19.65
CA SER A 344 9.57 8.28 -18.66
C SER A 344 8.13 8.81 -18.60
N ASP A 345 7.43 8.87 -19.74
CA ASP A 345 6.02 9.28 -19.80
C ASP A 345 5.09 8.30 -19.07
N LEU A 346 5.40 7.00 -19.13
CA LEU A 346 4.64 5.98 -18.40
C LEU A 346 4.76 6.20 -16.88
N PHE A 347 5.97 6.54 -16.43
CA PHE A 347 6.34 6.80 -15.04
C PHE A 347 6.17 8.27 -14.61
N ALA A 348 5.46 9.08 -15.38
CA ALA A 348 5.14 10.44 -14.94
C ALA A 348 4.28 10.40 -13.67
N ARG A 349 4.65 11.21 -12.68
CA ARG A 349 3.95 11.32 -11.39
C ARG A 349 2.47 11.63 -11.57
N HIS A 350 1.65 11.10 -10.68
CA HIS A 350 0.22 11.40 -10.59
C HIS A 350 -0.05 12.90 -10.45
N ASP A 351 -1.23 13.30 -10.88
CA ASP A 351 -1.81 14.64 -10.76
C ASP A 351 -2.86 14.72 -9.64
N PHE A 352 -2.84 13.79 -8.67
CA PHE A 352 -3.86 13.66 -7.61
C PHE A 352 -4.23 15.00 -6.95
N PHE A 353 -3.24 15.80 -6.53
CA PHE A 353 -3.44 17.09 -5.86
C PHE A 353 -3.74 18.26 -6.81
N HIS A 354 -3.85 18.00 -8.12
CA HIS A 354 -4.26 18.96 -9.15
C HIS A 354 -5.62 18.59 -9.78
N ARG A 355 -6.01 17.32 -9.69
CA ARG A 355 -7.13 16.72 -10.41
C ARG A 355 -8.50 17.08 -9.84
N TYR A 356 -8.65 17.07 -8.52
CA TYR A 356 -9.95 17.25 -7.88
C TYR A 356 -10.19 18.70 -7.45
N ARG A 357 -11.46 19.12 -7.48
CA ARG A 357 -11.86 20.43 -6.96
C ARG A 357 -11.98 20.45 -5.43
N PHE A 358 -12.37 19.33 -4.85
CA PHE A 358 -12.62 19.15 -3.42
C PHE A 358 -11.89 17.91 -2.91
N TYR A 359 -11.37 18.02 -1.70
CA TYR A 359 -10.69 16.94 -0.98
C TYR A 359 -11.24 16.87 0.44
N LEU A 360 -11.27 15.67 1.01
CA LEU A 360 -11.36 15.49 2.45
C LEU A 360 -9.97 15.27 3.01
N CYS A 361 -9.58 16.09 3.98
CA CYS A 361 -8.37 15.93 4.75
C CYS A 361 -8.74 15.31 6.11
N VAL A 362 -8.27 14.09 6.36
CA VAL A 362 -8.49 13.36 7.62
C VAL A 362 -7.22 13.48 8.44
N VAL A 363 -7.30 14.09 9.62
CA VAL A 363 -6.17 14.33 10.53
C VAL A 363 -6.33 13.48 11.77
N ALA A 364 -5.38 12.56 12.00
CA ALA A 364 -5.19 11.84 13.25
C ALA A 364 -4.07 12.53 14.04
N ALA A 365 -4.33 12.90 15.28
CA ALA A 365 -3.29 13.49 16.13
C ALA A 365 -3.33 12.96 17.56
N THR A 366 -2.19 13.02 18.24
CA THR A 366 -2.09 12.76 19.68
C THR A 366 -0.98 13.57 20.32
N SER A 367 -1.15 13.90 21.61
CA SER A 367 -0.10 14.48 22.46
C SER A 367 0.69 13.43 23.28
N GLU A 368 0.45 12.14 23.04
CA GLU A 368 1.20 11.02 23.64
C GLU A 368 2.50 10.72 22.87
N SER A 369 3.24 9.69 23.31
CA SER A 369 4.51 9.23 22.71
C SER A 369 4.41 8.90 21.21
N ALA A 370 5.58 8.80 20.55
CA ALA A 370 5.65 8.39 19.15
C ALA A 370 5.05 7.01 18.90
N GLU A 371 5.22 6.09 19.86
CA GLU A 371 4.65 4.74 19.82
C GLU A 371 3.11 4.77 19.85
N GLU A 372 2.51 5.56 20.76
CA GLU A 372 1.05 5.69 20.84
C GLU A 372 0.49 6.40 19.61
N HIS A 373 1.19 7.40 19.06
CA HIS A 373 0.82 7.99 17.78
C HIS A 373 0.86 6.97 16.65
N HIS A 374 1.88 6.11 16.60
CA HIS A 374 1.99 5.05 15.60
C HIS A 374 0.80 4.09 15.65
N LYS A 375 0.39 3.64 16.84
CA LYS A 375 -0.81 2.81 17.03
C LYS A 375 -2.07 3.55 16.58
N TRP A 376 -2.19 4.82 16.94
CA TRP A 376 -3.36 5.64 16.64
C TRP A 376 -3.54 5.90 15.14
N HIS A 377 -2.53 6.47 14.47
CA HIS A 377 -2.63 6.78 13.05
C HIS A 377 -2.76 5.49 12.21
N GLY A 378 -2.08 4.41 12.60
CA GLY A 378 -2.24 3.09 11.97
C GLY A 378 -3.66 2.53 12.11
N PHE A 379 -4.32 2.74 13.26
CA PHE A 379 -5.74 2.40 13.42
C PHE A 379 -6.61 3.22 12.48
N VAL A 380 -6.44 4.55 12.43
CA VAL A 380 -7.20 5.44 11.53
C VAL A 380 -7.00 5.04 10.07
N GLU A 381 -5.75 4.80 9.64
CA GLU A 381 -5.39 4.35 8.29
C GLU A 381 -6.15 3.07 7.91
N SER A 382 -6.17 2.08 8.80
CA SER A 382 -6.86 0.81 8.59
C SER A 382 -8.38 0.95 8.38
N LYS A 383 -8.97 2.07 8.83
CA LYS A 383 -10.40 2.36 8.71
C LYS A 383 -10.73 3.32 7.57
N LEU A 384 -9.77 4.06 7.00
CA LEU A 384 -10.03 5.06 5.94
C LEU A 384 -10.86 4.50 4.79
N ARG A 385 -10.62 3.24 4.41
CA ARG A 385 -11.41 2.56 3.38
C ARG A 385 -12.91 2.47 3.70
N GLN A 386 -13.30 2.36 4.97
CA GLN A 386 -14.70 2.37 5.38
C GLN A 386 -15.36 3.73 5.11
N LEU A 387 -14.63 4.82 5.32
CA LEU A 387 -15.08 6.16 4.93
C LEU A 387 -15.26 6.25 3.41
N VAL A 388 -14.30 5.75 2.62
CA VAL A 388 -14.39 5.71 1.15
C VAL A 388 -15.63 4.93 0.68
N ILE A 389 -15.91 3.76 1.26
CA ILE A 389 -17.08 2.94 0.92
C ILE A 389 -18.40 3.67 1.22
N LYS A 390 -18.47 4.38 2.35
CA LYS A 390 -19.65 5.18 2.68
C LYS A 390 -19.80 6.36 1.73
N LEU A 391 -18.72 7.09 1.44
CA LEU A 391 -18.72 8.23 0.53
C LEU A 391 -19.11 7.86 -0.90
N GLU A 392 -18.58 6.76 -1.46
CA GLU A 392 -18.93 6.33 -2.82
C GLU A 392 -20.38 5.85 -2.97
N SER A 393 -21.05 5.59 -1.83
CA SER A 393 -22.47 5.25 -1.78
C SER A 393 -23.36 6.47 -1.50
N THR A 394 -22.77 7.64 -1.20
CA THR A 394 -23.49 8.88 -0.93
C THR A 394 -23.99 9.52 -2.24
N GLU A 395 -25.26 9.92 -2.26
CA GLU A 395 -25.83 10.62 -3.41
C GLU A 395 -25.05 11.91 -3.72
N GLY A 396 -24.75 12.12 -5.00
CA GLY A 396 -23.96 13.27 -5.47
C GLY A 396 -22.44 13.06 -5.45
N VAL A 397 -21.93 11.98 -4.86
CA VAL A 397 -20.53 11.56 -4.99
C VAL A 397 -20.39 10.57 -6.14
N GLU A 398 -19.57 10.91 -7.14
CA GLU A 398 -19.27 10.02 -8.27
C GLU A 398 -18.02 9.17 -8.04
N LEU A 399 -17.04 9.75 -7.34
CA LEU A 399 -15.78 9.12 -7.00
C LEU A 399 -15.27 9.65 -5.65
N ALA A 400 -14.88 8.73 -4.76
CA ALA A 400 -14.09 9.03 -3.57
C ALA A 400 -12.71 8.36 -3.72
N HIS A 401 -11.70 9.12 -4.10
CA HIS A 401 -10.36 8.61 -4.40
C HIS A 401 -9.42 8.81 -3.21
N PRO A 402 -9.11 7.77 -2.39
CA PRO A 402 -8.12 7.88 -1.34
C PRO A 402 -6.70 8.00 -1.93
N TYR A 403 -5.92 8.95 -1.46
CA TYR A 403 -4.48 8.99 -1.74
C TYR A 403 -3.76 7.87 -0.98
N VAL A 404 -2.61 7.43 -1.49
CA VAL A 404 -1.93 6.20 -1.03
C VAL A 404 -0.76 6.43 -0.08
N LYS A 405 -0.55 7.68 0.36
CA LYS A 405 0.48 8.04 1.34
C LYS A 405 -0.10 9.00 2.36
N ASP A 406 0.39 8.90 3.58
CA ASP A 406 0.15 9.87 4.64
C ASP A 406 1.20 10.98 4.64
N PHE A 407 0.94 12.01 5.44
CA PHE A 407 1.90 13.06 5.75
C PHE A 407 1.92 13.22 7.26
N SER A 408 3.09 13.01 7.87
CA SER A 408 3.25 12.95 9.31
C SER A 408 4.30 13.96 9.79
N ASN A 409 3.98 14.68 10.87
CA ASN A 409 4.88 15.63 11.51
C ASN A 409 4.66 15.65 13.03
N ALA A 410 5.70 16.00 13.78
CA ALA A 410 5.62 16.28 15.21
C ALA A 410 6.04 17.71 15.48
N TYR A 411 5.27 18.43 16.29
CA TYR A 411 5.51 19.83 16.61
C TYR A 411 5.54 20.04 18.12
N VAL A 412 6.40 20.96 18.56
CA VAL A 412 6.36 21.47 19.93
C VAL A 412 5.18 22.45 20.05
N LEU A 413 4.29 22.20 21.01
CA LEU A 413 3.07 22.98 21.21
C LEU A 413 3.33 24.36 21.83
N ASN A 414 4.36 24.50 22.67
CA ASN A 414 4.57 25.69 23.50
C ASN A 414 3.25 26.06 24.24
N ASP A 415 2.77 27.30 24.11
CA ASP A 415 1.50 27.78 24.66
C ASP A 415 0.28 27.57 23.74
N ASN A 416 0.47 26.96 22.56
CA ASN A 416 -0.62 26.77 21.60
C ASN A 416 -1.61 25.69 22.07
N ASN A 417 -2.90 25.93 21.84
CA ASN A 417 -3.92 24.93 22.08
C ASN A 417 -3.81 23.80 21.03
N PRO A 418 -3.75 22.52 21.45
CA PRO A 418 -3.71 21.38 20.54
C PRO A 418 -4.84 21.41 19.49
N ASN A 419 -6.05 21.84 19.87
CA ASN A 419 -7.18 21.90 18.95
C ASN A 419 -6.96 22.89 17.82
N ASP A 420 -6.32 24.03 18.08
CA ASP A 420 -6.04 25.04 17.05
C ASP A 420 -5.01 24.52 16.05
N VAL A 421 -3.98 23.83 16.54
CA VAL A 421 -2.97 23.16 15.70
C VAL A 421 -3.61 22.08 14.84
N VAL A 422 -4.42 21.19 15.44
CA VAL A 422 -5.15 20.14 14.71
C VAL A 422 -6.10 20.76 13.69
N ASN A 423 -6.78 21.88 14.01
CA ASN A 423 -7.69 22.59 13.10
C ASN A 423 -6.96 23.34 11.98
N ALA A 424 -5.73 23.78 12.18
CA ALA A 424 -4.92 24.40 11.14
C ALA A 424 -4.29 23.36 10.18
N TYR A 425 -3.85 22.21 10.71
CA TYR A 425 -3.07 21.21 9.97
C TYR A 425 -3.84 20.63 8.77
N GLY A 426 -3.21 20.61 7.59
CA GLY A 426 -3.84 20.07 6.37
C GLY A 426 -4.67 21.07 5.56
N SER A 427 -4.53 22.37 5.82
CA SER A 427 -5.08 23.45 4.99
C SER A 427 -4.05 24.55 4.78
N PHE A 428 -4.08 25.22 3.63
CA PHE A 428 -3.21 26.35 3.37
C PHE A 428 -3.56 27.54 4.28
N SER A 429 -4.84 27.77 4.57
CA SER A 429 -5.26 28.79 5.53
C SER A 429 -4.62 28.63 6.92
N GLY A 430 -4.34 27.39 7.34
CA GLY A 430 -3.67 27.08 8.61
C GLY A 430 -2.15 27.05 8.54
N GLN A 431 -1.55 27.15 7.34
CA GLN A 431 -0.11 26.96 7.14
C GLN A 431 0.74 27.95 7.93
N ASN A 432 0.29 29.20 8.09
CA ASN A 432 1.03 30.21 8.87
C ASN A 432 1.20 29.78 10.34
N LEU A 433 0.16 29.21 10.95
CA LEU A 433 0.25 28.68 12.32
C LEU A 433 1.20 27.48 12.35
N ILE A 434 1.04 26.53 11.43
CA ILE A 434 1.88 25.32 11.39
C ILE A 434 3.37 25.67 11.18
N ASN A 435 3.67 26.62 10.30
CA ASN A 435 5.04 27.06 10.05
C ASN A 435 5.65 27.86 11.22
N SER A 436 4.82 28.41 12.12
CA SER A 436 5.30 29.07 13.33
C SER A 436 5.69 28.09 14.44
N LEU A 437 5.26 26.83 14.34
CA LEU A 437 5.58 25.79 15.31
C LEU A 437 6.96 25.20 15.02
N GLU A 438 7.69 24.88 16.09
CA GLU A 438 8.94 24.16 15.97
C GLU A 438 8.69 22.67 15.66
N VAL A 439 9.33 22.18 14.59
CA VAL A 439 9.31 20.75 14.25
C VAL A 439 10.23 20.00 15.21
N LEU A 440 9.72 18.97 15.86
CA LEU A 440 10.50 18.14 16.77
C LEU A 440 11.57 17.38 15.97
N LYS A 441 12.85 17.65 16.25
CA LYS A 441 14.00 16.98 15.60
C LYS A 441 14.65 15.89 16.45
N ASN A 442 14.66 16.03 17.78
CA ASN A 442 15.22 15.06 18.72
C ASN A 442 14.29 14.92 19.95
N GLU A 443 14.04 13.69 20.40
CA GLU A 443 13.30 13.42 21.64
C GLU A 443 14.25 13.58 22.84
N GLY A 444 14.26 14.75 23.50
CA GLY A 444 15.22 15.03 24.58
C GLY A 444 14.80 16.04 25.65
N GLU A 445 13.63 16.67 25.56
CA GLU A 445 13.14 17.65 26.55
C GLU A 445 11.67 17.39 26.93
N GLU A 446 11.26 17.81 28.14
CA GLU A 446 9.88 17.79 28.67
C GLU A 446 8.93 18.75 27.92
N ASN A 447 9.09 18.88 26.61
CA ASN A 447 8.27 19.75 25.78
C ASN A 447 6.92 19.09 25.50
N LYS A 448 5.82 19.86 25.63
CA LYS A 448 4.50 19.39 25.18
C LYS A 448 4.56 19.25 23.66
N VAL A 449 4.46 18.02 23.16
CA VAL A 449 4.50 17.71 21.73
C VAL A 449 3.11 17.32 21.24
N ILE A 450 2.79 17.70 20.00
CA ILE A 450 1.68 17.13 19.25
C ILE A 450 2.21 16.42 18.01
N ARG A 451 1.78 15.18 17.82
CA ARG A 451 2.11 14.34 16.67
C ARG A 451 0.87 14.28 15.79
N LEU A 452 1.02 14.57 14.50
CA LEU A 452 -0.09 14.64 13.54
C LEU A 452 0.23 13.82 12.31
N THR A 453 -0.79 13.14 11.79
CA THR A 453 -0.78 12.44 10.52
C THR A 453 -2.03 12.82 9.74
N LYS A 454 -1.88 13.21 8.47
CA LYS A 454 -3.00 13.54 7.58
C LYS A 454 -3.07 12.64 6.35
N TYR A 455 -4.30 12.36 5.94
CA TYR A 455 -4.67 11.59 4.76
C TYR A 455 -5.62 12.40 3.88
N TYR A 456 -5.62 12.13 2.58
CA TYR A 456 -6.48 12.83 1.62
C TYR A 456 -7.38 11.88 0.85
N ILE A 457 -8.63 12.31 0.64
CA ILE A 457 -9.59 11.68 -0.27
C ILE A 457 -10.05 12.74 -1.28
N GLY A 458 -9.70 12.58 -2.55
CA GLY A 458 -10.21 13.42 -3.64
C GLY A 458 -11.66 13.10 -3.94
N LEU A 459 -12.50 14.13 -4.14
CA LEU A 459 -13.92 13.97 -4.43
C LEU A 459 -14.25 14.47 -5.83
N GLU A 460 -14.89 13.60 -6.60
CA GLU A 460 -15.61 13.96 -7.82
C GLU A 460 -17.10 13.97 -7.53
N LEU A 461 -17.76 15.09 -7.81
CA LEU A 461 -19.16 15.32 -7.44
C LEU A 461 -20.00 15.51 -8.68
N ASN A 462 -21.14 14.83 -8.73
CA ASN A 462 -22.13 15.03 -9.77
C ASN A 462 -23.10 16.15 -9.34
N LEU A 463 -22.89 17.35 -9.86
CA LEU A 463 -23.65 18.55 -9.52
C LEU A 463 -24.92 18.74 -10.35
N ASP A 464 -25.21 17.83 -11.29
CA ASP A 464 -26.34 17.94 -12.22
C ASP A 464 -27.62 17.25 -11.70
N LYS A 465 -27.51 16.33 -10.73
CA LYS A 465 -28.66 15.76 -10.03
C LYS A 465 -29.21 16.77 -9.01
N ARG A 466 -30.26 17.49 -9.40
CA ARG A 466 -30.96 18.45 -8.53
C ARG A 466 -31.81 17.72 -7.50
N THR A 467 -31.40 17.72 -6.24
CA THR A 467 -32.30 17.54 -5.10
C THR A 467 -32.71 18.92 -4.58
N GLU A 468 -34.00 19.24 -4.67
CA GLU A 468 -34.71 20.29 -3.91
C GLU A 468 -34.04 21.68 -3.80
N GLY A 469 -33.40 22.16 -4.87
CA GLY A 469 -32.94 23.56 -4.94
C GLY A 469 -31.76 23.92 -4.03
N VAL A 470 -31.18 22.99 -3.28
CA VAL A 470 -30.01 23.23 -2.40
C VAL A 470 -28.80 22.44 -2.91
N ARG A 471 -27.74 23.18 -3.32
CA ARG A 471 -26.45 22.63 -3.80
C ARG A 471 -25.58 22.05 -2.68
N LYS A 472 -26.12 21.34 -1.69
CA LYS A 472 -25.33 20.88 -0.53
C LYS A 472 -25.19 19.37 -0.57
N LEU A 473 -24.00 18.92 -0.96
CA LEU A 473 -23.56 17.54 -0.75
C LEU A 473 -23.57 17.28 0.77
N ASP A 474 -24.38 16.32 1.21
CA ASP A 474 -24.40 15.92 2.60
C ASP A 474 -23.52 14.68 2.83
N ILE A 475 -22.32 14.93 3.35
CA ILE A 475 -21.37 13.89 3.81
C ILE A 475 -21.33 13.79 5.34
N GLN A 476 -22.26 14.44 6.05
CA GLN A 476 -22.25 14.46 7.52
C GLN A 476 -22.35 13.05 8.10
N GLN A 477 -23.26 12.23 7.59
CA GLN A 477 -23.45 10.87 8.08
C GLN A 477 -22.22 9.97 7.86
N PRO A 478 -21.63 9.86 6.64
CA PRO A 478 -20.37 9.15 6.44
C PRO A 478 -19.25 9.58 7.39
N CYS A 479 -19.10 10.90 7.60
CA CYS A 479 -18.09 11.45 8.50
C CYS A 479 -18.39 11.12 9.97
N ALA A 480 -19.64 11.24 10.42
CA ALA A 480 -20.07 10.92 11.78
C ALA A 480 -19.84 9.43 12.11
N ASP A 481 -20.17 8.54 11.18
CA ASP A 481 -19.92 7.11 11.34
C ASP A 481 -18.43 6.81 11.44
N PHE A 482 -17.60 7.48 10.62
CA PHE A 482 -16.15 7.32 10.69
C PHE A 482 -15.59 7.83 12.01
N TYR A 483 -16.06 8.97 12.52
CA TYR A 483 -15.70 9.46 13.85
C TYR A 483 -16.04 8.44 14.93
N SER A 484 -17.23 7.84 14.89
CA SER A 484 -17.63 6.81 15.85
C SER A 484 -16.71 5.59 15.81
N ILE A 485 -16.34 5.12 14.61
CA ILE A 485 -15.38 4.02 14.44
C ILE A 485 -13.99 4.39 15.00
N CYS A 486 -13.51 5.60 14.71
CA CYS A 486 -12.22 6.07 15.21
C CYS A 486 -12.19 6.20 16.74
N LYS A 487 -13.27 6.71 17.34
CA LYS A 487 -13.42 6.85 18.80
C LYS A 487 -13.60 5.51 19.53
N SER A 488 -13.85 4.41 18.81
CA SER A 488 -13.88 3.06 19.40
C SER A 488 -12.48 2.46 19.60
N PHE A 489 -11.42 3.18 19.28
CA PHE A 489 -10.05 2.75 19.54
C PHE A 489 -9.80 2.65 21.05
N ALA A 490 -9.24 1.52 21.50
CA ALA A 490 -9.15 1.20 22.93
C ALA A 490 -8.36 2.24 23.75
N SER A 491 -7.32 2.84 23.17
CA SER A 491 -6.50 3.87 23.82
C SER A 491 -6.96 5.30 23.54
N TYR A 492 -8.12 5.50 22.92
CA TYR A 492 -8.62 6.84 22.61
C TYR A 492 -8.99 7.60 23.89
N LYS A 493 -8.40 8.78 24.09
CA LYS A 493 -8.66 9.65 25.24
C LYS A 493 -9.04 11.06 24.75
N ASP A 494 -10.22 11.55 25.12
CA ASP A 494 -10.63 12.91 24.77
C ASP A 494 -9.66 13.95 25.35
N GLY A 495 -9.30 14.95 24.53
CA GLY A 495 -8.34 15.99 24.88
C GLY A 495 -6.86 15.60 24.73
N ILE A 496 -6.57 14.33 24.44
CA ILE A 496 -5.22 13.82 24.19
C ILE A 496 -5.11 13.25 22.78
N THR A 497 -6.11 12.48 22.35
CA THR A 497 -6.23 11.89 21.02
C THR A 497 -7.29 12.64 20.22
N PHE A 498 -6.97 12.97 18.97
CA PHE A 498 -7.82 13.78 18.10
C PHE A 498 -8.02 13.11 16.74
N ILE A 499 -9.24 13.23 16.22
CA ILE A 499 -9.60 12.90 14.84
C ILE A 499 -10.39 14.06 14.25
N HIS A 500 -9.96 14.58 13.11
CA HIS A 500 -10.65 15.68 12.40
C HIS A 500 -10.80 15.36 10.91
N ILE A 501 -11.94 15.66 10.32
CA ILE A 501 -12.19 15.56 8.88
C ILE A 501 -12.53 16.97 8.40
N LYS A 502 -11.80 17.45 7.39
CA LYS A 502 -11.97 18.79 6.82
C LYS A 502 -12.25 18.72 5.34
N ASN A 503 -13.16 19.55 4.87
CA ASN A 503 -13.31 19.78 3.44
C ASN A 503 -12.31 20.85 2.99
N VAL A 504 -11.38 20.46 2.11
CA VAL A 504 -10.32 21.31 1.59
C VAL A 504 -10.55 21.51 0.09
N LYS A 505 -10.61 22.76 -0.35
CA LYS A 505 -10.69 23.09 -1.79
C LYS A 505 -9.31 22.95 -2.42
N LEU A 506 -9.24 22.69 -3.71
CA LEU A 506 -7.98 22.61 -4.47
C LEU A 506 -6.99 23.76 -4.17
N SER A 507 -7.48 25.00 -4.15
CA SER A 507 -6.65 26.20 -3.90
C SER A 507 -6.15 26.32 -2.45
N ASP A 508 -6.74 25.55 -1.55
CA ASP A 508 -6.50 25.58 -0.10
C ASP A 508 -5.80 24.31 0.40
N LEU A 509 -5.36 23.43 -0.51
CA LEU A 509 -4.43 22.37 -0.15
C LEU A 509 -3.12 23.00 0.37
N PRO A 510 -2.52 22.44 1.44
CA PRO A 510 -1.26 22.95 1.99
C PRO A 510 -0.10 22.73 1.01
N ASP A 511 1.00 23.46 1.19
CA ASP A 511 2.10 23.43 0.22
C ASP A 511 2.90 22.11 0.27
N ASP A 512 2.85 21.37 1.38
CA ASP A 512 3.60 20.13 1.60
C ASP A 512 3.09 18.90 0.82
N VAL A 513 1.97 19.02 0.09
CA VAL A 513 1.49 17.96 -0.81
C VAL A 513 2.12 18.04 -2.22
N TYR A 514 2.78 19.16 -2.53
CA TYR A 514 3.42 19.43 -3.80
C TYR A 514 4.92 19.16 -3.71
N LEU A 515 5.52 18.67 -4.80
CA LEU A 515 6.98 18.61 -4.92
C LEU A 515 7.56 20.02 -5.15
N ASP A 516 8.85 20.20 -4.92
CA ASP A 516 9.55 21.50 -5.09
C ASP A 516 9.37 22.13 -6.48
N ASN A 517 9.16 21.30 -7.52
CA ASN A 517 8.92 21.72 -8.90
C ASN A 517 7.43 21.87 -9.26
N GLU A 518 6.51 21.59 -8.34
CA GLU A 518 5.08 21.71 -8.53
C GLU A 518 4.57 23.01 -7.89
N THR A 519 3.54 23.59 -8.50
CA THR A 519 2.90 24.79 -7.93
C THR A 519 1.46 24.50 -7.58
N ARG A 520 1.04 25.01 -6.43
CA ARG A 520 -0.35 24.95 -6.00
C ARG A 520 -1.25 25.74 -6.96
N PRO A 521 -2.38 25.16 -7.41
CA PRO A 521 -3.33 25.88 -8.26
C PRO A 521 -3.92 27.10 -7.54
N LYS A 522 -3.73 28.29 -8.13
CA LYS A 522 -4.31 29.54 -7.61
C LYS A 522 -5.76 29.70 -8.06
N LYS A 523 -6.59 30.35 -7.25
CA LYS A 523 -7.95 30.74 -7.67
C LYS A 523 -7.85 31.67 -8.87
N ILE A 524 -8.34 31.25 -10.03
CA ILE A 524 -8.59 32.16 -11.14
C ILE A 524 -9.73 33.08 -10.68
N SER A 525 -9.41 34.33 -10.35
CA SER A 525 -10.44 35.34 -10.14
C SER A 525 -11.12 35.57 -11.49
N LYS A 526 -12.34 35.06 -11.65
CA LYS A 526 -13.19 35.49 -12.77
C LYS A 526 -13.40 36.99 -12.58
N LYS A 527 -12.66 37.83 -13.32
CA LYS A 527 -13.02 39.24 -13.53
C LYS A 527 -14.48 39.20 -13.99
N ARG A 528 -15.41 39.65 -13.15
CA ARG A 528 -16.77 39.97 -13.58
C ARG A 528 -16.61 40.87 -14.80
N LYS A 529 -17.06 40.42 -15.98
CA LYS A 529 -17.34 41.36 -17.07
C LYS A 529 -18.31 42.37 -16.47
N LYS A 530 -17.88 43.64 -16.38
CA LYS A 530 -18.81 44.76 -16.16
C LYS A 530 -19.76 44.71 -17.35
N ASP A 531 -21.01 44.35 -17.11
CA ASP A 531 -22.07 44.61 -18.06
C ASP A 531 -22.12 46.12 -18.29
N LEU A 532 -21.68 46.55 -19.47
CA LEU A 532 -21.95 47.89 -19.99
C LEU A 532 -23.43 47.92 -20.37
N SER A 533 -24.31 48.13 -19.37
CA SER A 533 -25.67 48.59 -19.60
C SER A 533 -25.70 50.09 -19.37
N GLY A 534 -25.39 50.83 -20.42
CA GLY A 534 -25.52 52.27 -20.49
C GLY A 534 -26.32 52.65 -21.71
N ASP A 535 -27.63 52.37 -21.70
CA ASP A 535 -28.56 53.17 -22.46
C ASP A 535 -29.95 53.16 -21.79
N THR A 536 -30.18 54.15 -20.93
CA THR A 536 -31.54 54.55 -20.54
C THR A 536 -31.70 56.01 -20.92
N GLN A 537 -32.33 56.21 -22.08
CA GLN A 537 -32.85 57.50 -22.51
C GLN A 537 -33.78 58.08 -21.44
N LYS A 538 -33.41 59.25 -20.91
CA LYS A 538 -34.25 60.08 -20.06
C LYS A 538 -35.45 60.60 -20.87
N ARG A 539 -36.67 60.29 -20.43
CA ARG A 539 -37.88 61.06 -20.80
C ARG A 539 -37.93 62.35 -19.97
N PRO A 540 -38.24 63.51 -20.56
CA PRO A 540 -38.35 64.77 -19.83
C PRO A 540 -39.67 64.85 -19.05
N LYS A 541 -39.60 65.39 -17.82
CA LYS A 541 -40.78 65.81 -17.04
C LYS A 541 -41.19 67.21 -17.50
N ASN A 542 -42.44 67.36 -17.96
CA ASN A 542 -43.10 68.66 -18.07
C ASN A 542 -43.69 69.02 -16.70
N GLU A 543 -43.27 70.14 -16.14
CA GLU A 543 -44.05 70.92 -15.18
C GLU A 543 -44.62 72.15 -15.91
N ILE A 544 -45.92 72.36 -15.72
CA ILE A 544 -46.73 73.41 -16.33
C ILE A 544 -46.50 74.70 -15.55
N THR A 545 -46.28 75.81 -16.24
CA THR A 545 -46.66 77.14 -15.74
C THR A 545 -47.58 77.79 -16.79
N ALA A 546 -48.82 78.05 -16.37
CA ALA A 546 -49.75 78.97 -17.00
C ALA A 546 -49.52 80.38 -16.38
N PRO A 547 -49.97 81.51 -16.97
CA PRO A 547 -50.97 81.69 -18.02
C PRO A 547 -50.42 81.95 -19.43
#